data_AF-A0A3P2RCV3-F1
#
_entry.id   AF-A0A3P2RCV3-F1
#
_cell.length_a   1.000
_cell.length_b   1.000
_cell.length_c   1.000
_cell.angle_alpha   90.00
_cell.angle_beta   90.00
_cell.angle_gamma   90.00
#
_symmetry.space_group_name_H-M   'P 1'
#
loop_
_entity.id
_entity.type
_entity.pdbx_description
1 polymer ?
#
loop_
_entity_poly.entity_id
_entity_poly.type
_entity_poly.pdbx_seq_one_letter_code
_entity_poly.pdbx_strand_id
1 'polypeptide(L)'
;MSEQTLSFGAGRQLEYIDYLDALADFLLIFQKVPTVKQKITLAQHSVEAINKGQYPQTLHDMEISANDILAVQQTILNQFPDQPERGNKIWAEQREALEQVDYCLRNIRDEFIEDFNMYAYLTPDFLTDLSQHLNGRPTLEVMAGQGYLSAGLQALQPEQTIHVTDNRDWVNQPVTAVAPVVPVVAMDACQAIKQYGTDVEVVLMSWAPDTSEIDWEVLQLLRANYPDVEFLVIGEKDGATDSAIFWQNAHLTDLTQINATRPQFDLIDEKIYRVR
;
A
#
# COMPACT_ATOMS: atom_id res chain seq x y z
N MET A 1 11.44 -3.20 25.17
CA MET A 1 11.17 -4.32 24.26
C MET A 1 11.48 -3.79 22.88
N SER A 2 12.43 -4.38 22.15
CA SER A 2 12.68 -3.96 20.77
C SER A 2 11.40 -4.21 19.98
N GLU A 3 10.82 -3.17 19.37
CA GLU A 3 9.76 -3.36 18.37
C GLU A 3 10.31 -4.32 17.32
N GLN A 4 9.74 -5.52 17.26
CA GLN A 4 10.11 -6.51 16.28
C GLN A 4 9.56 -6.02 14.95
N THR A 5 10.44 -5.61 14.04
CA THR A 5 10.01 -5.17 12.70
C THR A 5 9.36 -6.33 11.98
N LEU A 6 8.09 -6.16 11.56
CA LEU A 6 7.37 -7.16 10.79
C LEU A 6 8.00 -7.30 9.39
N SER A 7 8.26 -8.53 8.96
CA SER A 7 8.98 -8.82 7.72
C SER A 7 8.23 -9.79 6.83
N PHE A 8 8.38 -9.62 5.52
CA PHE A 8 7.90 -10.53 4.49
C PHE A 8 9.04 -11.29 3.78
N GLY A 9 10.21 -11.37 4.43
CA GLY A 9 11.38 -12.08 3.90
C GLY A 9 12.53 -11.14 3.55
N ALA A 10 13.25 -11.45 2.46
CA ALA A 10 14.47 -10.75 2.11
C ALA A 10 14.25 -9.41 1.37
N GLY A 11 13.05 -9.14 0.86
CA GLY A 11 12.82 -8.00 -0.04
C GLY A 11 13.62 -8.14 -1.34
N ARG A 12 13.83 -7.01 -2.04
CA ARG A 12 14.51 -7.00 -3.34
C ARG A 12 16.00 -6.74 -3.27
N GLN A 13 16.49 -6.12 -2.20
CA GLN A 13 17.91 -5.80 -2.02
C GLN A 13 18.50 -5.04 -3.23
N LEU A 14 17.72 -4.15 -3.83
CA LEU A 14 18.19 -3.27 -4.90
C LEU A 14 19.34 -2.39 -4.38
N GLU A 15 20.46 -2.39 -5.10
CA GLU A 15 21.61 -1.53 -4.78
C GLU A 15 21.36 -0.07 -5.14
N TYR A 16 20.48 0.17 -6.12
CA TYR A 16 20.12 1.49 -6.61
C TYR A 16 18.63 1.56 -6.90
N ILE A 17 18.02 2.68 -6.52
CA ILE A 17 16.61 3.01 -6.73
C ILE A 17 16.57 4.49 -7.12
N ASP A 18 16.12 4.79 -8.34
CA ASP A 18 16.08 6.15 -8.91
C ASP A 18 15.32 7.13 -7.98
N TYR A 19 14.21 6.68 -7.41
CA TYR A 19 13.40 7.47 -6.50
C TYR A 19 14.14 7.86 -5.22
N LEU A 20 14.92 6.94 -4.63
CA LEU A 20 15.71 7.23 -3.43
C LEU A 20 16.84 8.23 -3.70
N ASP A 21 17.47 8.13 -4.87
CA ASP A 21 18.53 9.04 -5.31
C ASP A 21 17.98 10.47 -5.49
N ALA A 22 16.84 10.60 -6.18
CA ALA A 22 16.15 11.88 -6.34
C ALA A 22 15.77 12.51 -4.97
N LEU A 23 15.22 11.73 -4.06
CA LEU A 23 14.88 12.22 -2.71
C LEU A 23 16.11 12.62 -1.88
N ALA A 24 17.27 12.00 -2.10
CA ALA A 24 18.49 12.33 -1.38
C ALA A 24 18.98 13.75 -1.69
N ASP A 25 18.91 14.15 -2.96
CA ASP A 25 19.24 15.51 -3.40
C ASP A 25 18.30 16.54 -2.76
N PHE A 26 16.99 16.29 -2.76
CA PHE A 26 16.04 17.19 -2.12
C PHE A 26 16.21 17.26 -0.60
N LEU A 27 16.59 16.16 0.04
CA LEU A 27 16.87 16.15 1.48
C LEU A 27 18.00 17.13 1.85
N LEU A 28 19.03 17.26 1.01
CA LEU A 28 20.11 18.23 1.22
C LEU A 28 19.63 19.68 1.10
N ILE A 29 18.72 19.95 0.16
CA ILE A 29 18.12 21.28 -0.05
C ILE A 29 17.25 21.68 1.14
N PHE A 30 16.40 20.76 1.61
CA PHE A 30 15.37 21.03 2.62
C PHE A 30 15.74 20.59 4.03
N GLN A 31 17.00 20.21 4.30
CA GLN A 31 17.45 19.72 5.61
C GLN A 31 17.16 20.67 6.79
N LYS A 32 16.98 21.98 6.52
CA LYS A 32 16.67 23.02 7.51
C LYS A 32 15.17 23.32 7.66
N VAL A 33 14.32 22.67 6.87
CA VAL A 33 12.86 22.82 6.90
C VAL A 33 12.29 21.51 7.47
N PRO A 34 12.02 21.44 8.80
CA PRO A 34 11.75 20.16 9.46
C PRO A 34 10.56 19.39 8.88
N THR A 35 9.50 20.09 8.47
CA THR A 35 8.28 19.45 7.95
C THR A 35 8.52 18.79 6.60
N VAL A 36 9.17 19.49 5.65
CA VAL A 36 9.56 18.93 4.34
C VAL A 36 10.57 17.81 4.50
N LYS A 37 11.59 18.00 5.36
CA LYS A 37 12.57 16.98 5.69
C LYS A 37 11.89 15.70 6.20
N GLN A 38 10.93 15.82 7.11
CA GLN A 38 10.24 14.68 7.68
C GLN A 38 9.50 13.86 6.62
N LYS A 39 8.80 14.53 5.67
CA LYS A 39 8.09 13.85 4.58
C LYS A 39 9.04 13.11 3.64
N ILE A 40 10.15 13.75 3.25
CA ILE A 40 11.20 13.11 2.43
C ILE A 40 11.78 11.89 3.15
N THR A 41 12.15 12.03 4.42
CA THR A 41 12.70 10.92 5.21
C THR A 41 11.68 9.79 5.41
N LEU A 42 10.41 10.11 5.61
CA LEU A 42 9.32 9.14 5.71
C LEU A 42 9.20 8.31 4.41
N ALA A 43 9.19 8.98 3.25
CA ALA A 43 9.19 8.32 1.95
C ALA A 43 10.41 7.41 1.75
N GLN A 44 11.62 7.92 2.00
CA GLN A 44 12.86 7.15 1.87
C GLN A 44 12.85 5.90 2.76
N HIS A 45 12.47 6.05 4.04
CA HIS A 45 12.40 4.92 4.96
C HIS A 45 11.37 3.87 4.55
N SER A 46 10.22 4.26 3.98
CA SER A 46 9.22 3.30 3.50
C SER A 46 9.74 2.47 2.32
N VAL A 47 10.33 3.12 1.32
CA VAL A 47 10.93 2.43 0.16
C VAL A 47 12.09 1.53 0.60
N GLU A 48 12.98 2.03 1.48
CA GLU A 48 14.07 1.23 2.02
C GLU A 48 13.59 0.02 2.83
N ALA A 49 12.53 0.17 3.64
CA ALA A 49 11.96 -0.92 4.42
C ALA A 49 11.47 -2.04 3.49
N ILE A 50 10.69 -1.69 2.46
CA ILE A 50 10.20 -2.65 1.47
C ILE A 50 11.38 -3.33 0.76
N ASN A 51 12.39 -2.55 0.34
CA ASN A 51 13.58 -3.11 -0.29
C ASN A 51 14.34 -4.11 0.61
N LYS A 52 14.32 -3.89 1.93
CA LYS A 52 14.90 -4.75 2.97
C LYS A 52 14.00 -5.92 3.39
N GLY A 53 12.80 -6.04 2.83
CA GLY A 53 11.87 -7.12 3.17
C GLY A 53 11.03 -6.87 4.41
N GLN A 54 10.82 -5.60 4.75
CA GLN A 54 10.12 -5.15 5.96
C GLN A 54 8.86 -4.39 5.57
N TYR A 55 7.79 -4.54 6.36
CA TYR A 55 6.61 -3.71 6.16
C TYR A 55 6.92 -2.27 6.56
N PRO A 56 6.61 -1.31 5.70
CA PRO A 56 6.89 0.09 5.95
C PRO A 56 5.94 0.66 7.01
N GLN A 57 6.34 1.77 7.61
CA GLN A 57 5.51 2.52 8.55
C GLN A 57 4.31 3.17 7.85
N THR A 58 3.29 3.54 8.62
CA THR A 58 2.11 4.23 8.08
C THR A 58 2.47 5.58 7.47
N LEU A 59 2.08 5.78 6.21
CA LEU A 59 2.21 7.07 5.53
C LEU A 59 0.98 7.94 5.83
N HIS A 60 1.21 9.24 5.91
CA HIS A 60 0.19 10.27 6.06
C HIS A 60 0.75 11.59 5.53
N ASP A 61 -0.13 12.45 5.04
CA ASP A 61 0.23 13.81 4.59
C ASP A 61 1.36 13.85 3.53
N MET A 62 1.35 12.93 2.56
CA MET A 62 2.35 12.80 1.48
C MET A 62 2.14 13.81 0.34
N GLU A 63 1.82 15.05 0.70
CA GLU A 63 1.73 16.20 -0.20
C GLU A 63 2.47 17.39 0.41
N ILE A 64 3.00 18.31 -0.40
CA ILE A 64 3.51 19.58 0.11
C ILE A 64 2.34 20.52 0.39
N SER A 65 2.14 20.82 1.67
CA SER A 65 1.07 21.71 2.13
C SER A 65 1.44 23.19 2.03
N ALA A 66 0.44 24.07 2.14
CA ALA A 66 0.69 25.51 2.27
C ALA A 66 1.58 25.85 3.49
N ASN A 67 1.50 25.08 4.57
CA ASN A 67 2.35 25.27 5.75
C ASN A 67 3.81 24.91 5.46
N ASP A 68 4.05 23.89 4.64
CA ASP A 68 5.39 23.52 4.20
C ASP A 68 6.02 24.63 3.36
N ILE A 69 5.25 25.19 2.42
CA ILE A 69 5.65 26.34 1.61
C ILE A 69 6.04 27.53 2.50
N LEU A 70 5.20 27.87 3.48
CA LEU A 70 5.47 28.95 4.43
C LEU A 70 6.73 28.68 5.28
N ALA A 71 6.95 27.42 5.68
CA ALA A 71 8.13 27.03 6.45
C ALA A 71 9.43 27.19 5.62
N VAL A 72 9.40 26.85 4.34
CA VAL A 72 10.52 27.09 3.40
C VAL A 72 10.79 28.60 3.30
N GLN A 73 9.76 29.40 3.03
CA GLN A 73 9.88 30.86 2.92
C GLN A 73 10.44 31.49 4.20
N GLN A 74 9.93 31.09 5.37
CA GLN A 74 10.42 31.57 6.66
C GLN A 74 11.89 31.20 6.90
N THR A 75 12.30 30.00 6.50
CA THR A 75 13.70 29.54 6.61
C THR A 75 14.63 30.41 5.76
N ILE A 76 14.22 30.76 4.54
CA ILE A 76 14.97 31.65 3.64
C ILE A 76 15.06 33.07 4.24
N LEU A 77 13.93 33.62 4.71
CA LEU A 77 13.90 34.95 5.33
C LEU A 77 14.79 35.03 6.56
N ASN A 78 14.81 33.99 7.40
CA ASN A 78 15.69 33.91 8.56
C ASN A 78 17.18 33.82 8.18
N GLN A 79 17.50 33.19 7.04
CA GLN A 79 18.88 33.07 6.56
C GLN A 79 19.38 34.35 5.86
N PHE A 80 18.48 35.13 5.25
CA PHE A 80 18.80 36.33 4.47
C PHE A 80 17.94 37.54 4.86
N PRO A 81 17.93 37.97 6.15
CA PRO A 81 17.00 38.98 6.65
C PRO A 81 17.16 40.34 5.96
N ASP A 82 18.39 40.70 5.59
CA ASP A 82 18.72 42.00 4.99
C ASP A 82 19.16 41.89 3.51
N GLN A 83 18.92 40.73 2.86
CA GLN A 83 19.35 40.46 1.49
C GLN A 83 18.17 39.94 0.63
N PRO A 84 17.14 40.76 0.37
CA PRO A 84 15.91 40.33 -0.30
C PRO A 84 16.15 39.79 -1.72
N GLU A 85 17.06 40.38 -2.51
CA GLU A 85 17.40 39.86 -3.84
C GLU A 85 17.98 38.45 -3.79
N ARG A 86 18.85 38.19 -2.81
CA ARG A 86 19.45 36.86 -2.60
C ARG A 86 18.40 35.87 -2.10
N GLY A 87 17.57 36.27 -1.14
CA GLY A 87 16.47 35.44 -0.64
C GLY A 87 15.49 35.06 -1.75
N ASN A 88 15.10 36.01 -2.60
CA ASN A 88 14.19 35.77 -3.73
C ASN A 88 14.79 34.81 -4.75
N LYS A 89 16.11 34.90 -5.03
CA LYS A 89 16.79 33.97 -5.92
C LYS A 89 16.76 32.53 -5.35
N ILE A 90 17.11 32.37 -4.08
CA ILE A 90 17.07 31.05 -3.41
C ILE A 90 15.65 30.51 -3.36
N TRP A 91 14.65 31.36 -3.14
CA TRP A 91 13.24 30.96 -3.18
C TRP A 91 12.83 30.45 -4.56
N ALA A 92 13.23 31.10 -5.65
CA ALA A 92 12.91 30.65 -7.00
C ALA A 92 13.47 29.24 -7.28
N GLU A 93 14.72 28.97 -6.86
CA GLU A 93 15.37 27.66 -6.99
C GLU A 93 14.68 26.60 -6.10
N GLN A 94 14.43 26.93 -4.83
CA GLN A 94 13.80 25.99 -3.90
C GLN A 94 12.32 25.73 -4.21
N ARG A 95 11.60 26.66 -4.85
CA ARG A 95 10.22 26.43 -5.27
C ARG A 95 10.14 25.31 -6.31
N GLU A 96 11.03 25.32 -7.30
CA GLU A 96 11.08 24.28 -8.33
C GLU A 96 11.45 22.92 -7.71
N ALA A 97 12.43 22.88 -6.81
CA ALA A 97 12.76 21.67 -6.06
C ALA A 97 11.57 21.19 -5.20
N LEU A 98 10.80 22.10 -4.61
CA LEU A 98 9.65 21.76 -3.79
C LEU A 98 8.49 21.18 -4.62
N GLU A 99 8.28 21.67 -5.84
CA GLU A 99 7.33 21.08 -6.80
C GLU A 99 7.73 19.66 -7.18
N GLN A 100 9.03 19.37 -7.34
CA GLN A 100 9.53 18.02 -7.60
C GLN A 100 9.39 17.11 -6.39
N VAL A 101 9.65 17.61 -5.16
CA VAL A 101 9.37 16.86 -3.93
C VAL A 101 7.88 16.51 -3.83
N ASP A 102 6.99 17.48 -4.08
CA ASP A 102 5.54 17.22 -4.08
C ASP A 102 5.17 16.10 -5.05
N TYR A 103 5.73 16.14 -6.26
CA TYR A 103 5.54 15.09 -7.25
C TYR A 103 6.00 13.72 -6.73
N CYS A 104 7.22 13.61 -6.17
CA CYS A 104 7.70 12.35 -5.61
C CYS A 104 6.79 11.82 -4.50
N LEU A 105 6.43 12.68 -3.52
CA LEU A 105 5.62 12.26 -2.37
C LEU A 105 4.23 11.77 -2.80
N ARG A 106 3.57 12.49 -3.72
CA ARG A 106 2.21 12.17 -4.18
C ARG A 106 2.14 10.95 -5.09
N ASN A 107 3.25 10.57 -5.73
CA ASN A 107 3.34 9.41 -6.62
C ASN A 107 4.20 8.28 -6.03
N ILE A 108 4.43 8.25 -4.71
CA ILE A 108 5.21 7.19 -4.07
C ILE A 108 4.61 5.79 -4.27
N ARG A 109 3.31 5.66 -4.56
CA ARG A 109 2.71 4.37 -4.90
C ARG A 109 3.27 3.79 -6.20
N ASP A 110 3.57 4.62 -7.19
CA ASP A 110 4.15 4.17 -8.45
C ASP A 110 5.49 3.49 -8.19
N GLU A 111 6.31 4.05 -7.29
CA GLU A 111 7.55 3.43 -6.83
C GLU A 111 7.31 2.04 -6.19
N PHE A 112 6.27 1.90 -5.35
CA PHE A 112 5.93 0.60 -4.76
C PHE A 112 5.51 -0.45 -5.81
N ILE A 113 4.84 -0.01 -6.88
CA ILE A 113 4.36 -0.88 -7.96
C ILE A 113 5.51 -1.24 -8.91
N GLU A 114 6.28 -0.26 -9.37
CA GLU A 114 7.28 -0.44 -10.42
C GLU A 114 8.49 -1.27 -9.94
N ASP A 115 8.98 -0.98 -8.73
CA ASP A 115 10.16 -1.63 -8.18
C ASP A 115 9.83 -2.88 -7.37
N PHE A 116 8.69 -2.91 -6.68
CA PHE A 116 8.33 -4.01 -5.78
C PHE A 116 7.09 -4.80 -6.18
N ASN A 117 6.33 -4.35 -7.18
CA ASN A 117 5.09 -5.00 -7.61
C ASN A 117 4.11 -5.16 -6.42
N MET A 118 4.08 -4.13 -5.56
CA MET A 118 3.24 -4.03 -4.36
C MET A 118 2.12 -3.01 -4.62
N TYR A 119 0.96 -3.47 -5.07
CA TYR A 119 -0.20 -2.61 -5.33
C TYR A 119 -0.86 -2.10 -4.05
N ALA A 120 -1.09 -3.01 -3.10
CA ALA A 120 -1.64 -2.66 -1.80
C ALA A 120 -0.51 -2.22 -0.85
N TYR A 121 -0.61 -1.00 -0.30
CA TYR A 121 0.35 -0.50 0.68
C TYR A 121 0.06 -1.10 2.06
N LEU A 122 0.90 -2.00 2.58
CA LEU A 122 0.61 -2.74 3.81
C LEU A 122 1.49 -2.27 4.96
N THR A 123 0.89 -1.97 6.11
CA THR A 123 1.60 -1.50 7.32
C THR A 123 1.48 -2.54 8.44
N PRO A 124 2.43 -2.57 9.41
CA PRO A 124 2.33 -3.45 10.56
C PRO A 124 1.03 -3.29 11.35
N ASP A 125 0.52 -2.07 11.51
CA ASP A 125 -0.71 -1.79 12.27
C ASP A 125 -1.94 -2.41 11.58
N PHE A 126 -2.09 -2.17 10.26
CA PHE A 126 -3.17 -2.76 9.48
C PHE A 126 -3.13 -4.29 9.49
N LEU A 127 -1.95 -4.88 9.30
CA LEU A 127 -1.76 -6.32 9.31
C LEU A 127 -2.05 -6.92 10.69
N THR A 128 -1.68 -6.23 11.76
CA THR A 128 -1.93 -6.66 13.14
C THR A 128 -3.42 -6.70 13.44
N ASP A 129 -4.15 -5.64 13.10
CA ASP A 129 -5.60 -5.56 13.33
C ASP A 129 -6.37 -6.57 12.47
N LEU A 130 -5.96 -6.73 11.21
CA LEU A 130 -6.54 -7.75 10.33
C LEU A 130 -6.26 -9.15 10.84
N SER A 131 -5.04 -9.45 11.27
CA SER A 131 -4.67 -10.75 11.85
C SER A 131 -5.48 -11.06 13.10
N GLN A 132 -5.70 -10.06 13.97
CA GLN A 132 -6.59 -10.19 15.13
C GLN A 132 -8.05 -10.43 14.74
N HIS A 133 -8.55 -9.77 13.70
CA HIS A 133 -9.90 -9.99 13.16
C HIS A 133 -10.08 -11.40 12.57
N LEU A 134 -9.07 -11.89 11.85
CA LEU A 134 -9.07 -13.25 11.34
C LEU A 134 -8.97 -14.28 12.48
N ASN A 135 -8.25 -13.95 13.55
CA ASN A 135 -8.13 -14.76 14.76
C ASN A 135 -7.72 -16.22 14.47
N GLY A 136 -6.79 -16.42 13.54
CA GLY A 136 -6.29 -17.73 13.15
C GLY A 136 -7.25 -18.58 12.30
N ARG A 137 -8.40 -18.04 11.89
CA ARG A 137 -9.37 -18.77 11.05
C ARG A 137 -8.76 -19.15 9.70
N PRO A 138 -9.00 -20.39 9.20
CA PRO A 138 -8.54 -20.79 7.88
C PRO A 138 -9.04 -19.83 6.80
N THR A 139 -8.12 -19.29 6.00
CA THR A 139 -8.39 -18.18 5.08
C THR A 139 -7.93 -18.54 3.66
N LEU A 140 -8.73 -18.17 2.67
CA LEU A 140 -8.31 -18.14 1.26
C LEU A 140 -8.09 -16.68 0.85
N GLU A 141 -6.87 -16.34 0.42
CA GLU A 141 -6.61 -15.12 -0.32
C GLU A 141 -6.71 -15.40 -1.83
N VAL A 142 -7.59 -14.67 -2.51
CA VAL A 142 -7.66 -14.59 -3.97
C VAL A 142 -7.11 -13.24 -4.44
N MET A 143 -6.54 -13.21 -5.64
CA MET A 143 -5.90 -12.00 -6.21
C MET A 143 -4.75 -11.50 -5.34
N ALA A 144 -3.96 -12.45 -4.80
CA ALA A 144 -2.91 -12.15 -3.85
C ALA A 144 -1.73 -11.35 -4.45
N GLY A 145 -1.65 -11.23 -5.79
CA GLY A 145 -0.49 -10.69 -6.50
C GLY A 145 0.78 -11.45 -6.10
N GLN A 146 1.72 -10.72 -5.50
CA GLN A 146 2.98 -11.27 -4.99
C GLN A 146 2.87 -11.90 -3.60
N GLY A 147 1.70 -11.87 -2.97
CA GLY A 147 1.42 -12.50 -1.68
C GLY A 147 1.87 -11.68 -0.46
N TYR A 148 2.05 -10.37 -0.60
CA TYR A 148 2.46 -9.50 0.51
C TYR A 148 1.49 -9.59 1.69
N LEU A 149 0.18 -9.51 1.46
CA LEU A 149 -0.79 -9.58 2.56
C LEU A 149 -0.68 -10.90 3.34
N SER A 150 -0.74 -12.03 2.63
CA SER A 150 -0.54 -13.35 3.24
C SER A 150 0.79 -13.50 3.97
N ALA A 151 1.89 -12.95 3.45
CA ALA A 151 3.19 -13.00 4.13
C ALA A 151 3.15 -12.31 5.50
N GLY A 152 2.44 -11.18 5.60
CA GLY A 152 2.28 -10.42 6.83
C GLY A 152 1.41 -11.15 7.84
N LEU A 153 0.30 -11.72 7.38
CA LEU A 153 -0.60 -12.53 8.21
C LEU A 153 0.10 -13.79 8.74
N GLN A 154 0.86 -14.50 7.90
CA GLN A 154 1.66 -15.67 8.31
C GLN A 154 2.76 -15.31 9.30
N ALA A 155 3.40 -14.14 9.16
CA ALA A 155 4.40 -13.69 10.12
C ALA A 155 3.81 -13.39 11.50
N LEU A 156 2.56 -12.90 11.55
CA LEU A 156 1.84 -12.61 12.80
C LEU A 156 1.19 -13.85 13.43
N GLN A 157 0.71 -14.79 12.60
CA GLN A 157 0.03 -16.02 13.01
C GLN A 157 0.56 -17.24 12.23
N PRO A 158 1.75 -17.77 12.58
CA PRO A 158 2.39 -18.84 11.80
C PRO A 158 1.59 -20.16 11.72
N GLU A 159 0.68 -20.38 12.67
CA GLU A 159 -0.18 -21.58 12.73
C GLU A 159 -1.48 -21.41 11.91
N GLN A 160 -1.78 -20.19 11.43
CA GLN A 160 -2.97 -19.94 10.63
C GLN A 160 -2.81 -20.58 9.25
N THR A 161 -3.80 -21.37 8.84
CA THR A 161 -3.86 -21.88 7.47
C THR A 161 -4.31 -20.77 6.53
N ILE A 162 -3.45 -20.40 5.57
CA ILE A 162 -3.77 -19.42 4.53
C ILE A 162 -3.46 -20.02 3.16
N HIS A 163 -4.48 -20.20 2.34
CA HIS A 163 -4.33 -20.55 0.92
C HIS A 163 -4.15 -19.27 0.11
N VAL A 164 -3.06 -19.16 -0.63
CA VAL A 164 -2.70 -17.94 -1.36
C VAL A 164 -2.78 -18.21 -2.86
N THR A 165 -3.68 -17.52 -3.55
CA THR A 165 -3.96 -17.75 -4.97
C THR A 165 -3.99 -16.46 -5.77
N ASP A 166 -3.50 -16.54 -7.00
CA ASP A 166 -3.54 -15.44 -7.97
C ASP A 166 -3.48 -16.01 -9.38
N ASN A 167 -4.16 -15.39 -10.35
CA ASN A 167 -4.17 -15.88 -11.73
C ASN A 167 -2.93 -15.46 -12.54
N ARG A 168 -2.14 -14.51 -12.02
CA ARG A 168 -0.91 -13.94 -12.58
C ARG A 168 -1.12 -13.19 -13.89
N ASP A 169 -2.31 -12.68 -14.19
CA ASP A 169 -2.56 -11.96 -15.44
C ASP A 169 -1.77 -10.64 -15.56
N TRP A 170 -1.31 -10.09 -14.44
CA TRP A 170 -0.46 -8.89 -14.37
C TRP A 170 1.01 -9.13 -14.75
N VAL A 171 1.48 -10.37 -14.91
CA VAL A 171 2.92 -10.64 -15.21
C VAL A 171 3.40 -10.11 -16.55
N ASN A 172 2.48 -9.73 -17.45
CA ASN A 172 2.79 -9.14 -18.74
C ASN A 172 2.79 -7.60 -18.73
N GLN A 173 2.48 -6.97 -17.59
CA GLN A 173 2.62 -5.53 -17.43
C GLN A 173 4.12 -5.15 -17.46
N PRO A 174 4.49 -3.96 -17.95
CA PRO A 174 5.88 -3.52 -18.09
C PRO A 174 6.53 -3.14 -16.74
N VAL A 175 6.23 -3.89 -15.68
CA VAL A 175 6.83 -3.74 -14.35
C VAL A 175 8.03 -4.66 -14.22
N THR A 176 8.98 -4.31 -13.35
CA THR A 176 10.13 -5.20 -13.11
C THR A 176 9.62 -6.53 -12.55
N ALA A 177 10.06 -7.65 -13.13
CA ALA A 177 9.64 -8.96 -12.67
C ALA A 177 10.12 -9.19 -11.22
N VAL A 178 9.16 -9.30 -10.30
CA VAL A 178 9.38 -9.63 -8.89
C VAL A 178 8.87 -11.04 -8.62
N ALA A 179 9.61 -11.81 -7.82
CA ALA A 179 9.17 -13.13 -7.38
C ALA A 179 8.17 -12.98 -6.22
N PRO A 180 7.14 -13.83 -6.12
CA PRO A 180 6.24 -13.84 -4.97
C PRO A 180 7.01 -14.00 -3.66
N VAL A 181 6.60 -13.25 -2.63
CA VAL A 181 7.25 -13.27 -1.31
C VAL A 181 6.84 -14.48 -0.46
N VAL A 182 5.76 -15.13 -0.84
CA VAL A 182 5.30 -16.44 -0.34
C VAL A 182 4.88 -17.33 -1.53
N PRO A 183 4.74 -18.65 -1.35
CA PRO A 183 4.19 -19.51 -2.39
C PRO A 183 2.76 -19.08 -2.78
N VAL A 184 2.59 -18.57 -4.01
CA VAL A 184 1.28 -18.23 -4.59
C VAL A 184 0.91 -19.26 -5.64
N VAL A 185 -0.20 -19.95 -5.42
CA VAL A 185 -0.73 -20.95 -6.37
C VAL A 185 -1.36 -20.22 -7.56
N ALA A 186 -0.91 -20.54 -8.77
CA ALA A 186 -1.47 -19.99 -10.00
C ALA A 186 -2.88 -20.55 -10.23
N MET A 187 -3.90 -19.75 -9.94
CA MET A 187 -5.30 -20.19 -10.00
C MET A 187 -6.24 -19.00 -10.14
N ASP A 188 -7.28 -19.17 -10.96
CA ASP A 188 -8.38 -18.22 -11.05
C ASP A 188 -9.17 -18.13 -9.73
N ALA A 189 -9.70 -16.95 -9.40
CA ALA A 189 -10.39 -16.70 -8.14
C ALA A 189 -11.62 -17.62 -7.94
N CYS A 190 -12.45 -17.78 -8.96
CA CYS A 190 -13.61 -18.66 -8.88
C CYS A 190 -13.21 -20.14 -8.80
N GLN A 191 -12.12 -20.55 -9.44
CA GLN A 191 -11.55 -21.90 -9.29
C GLN A 191 -11.03 -22.13 -7.86
N ALA A 192 -10.32 -21.17 -7.28
CA ALA A 192 -9.81 -21.24 -5.92
C ALA A 192 -10.94 -21.37 -4.89
N ILE A 193 -12.01 -20.59 -5.04
CA ILE A 193 -13.19 -20.69 -4.17
C ILE A 193 -13.87 -22.06 -4.31
N LYS A 194 -14.00 -22.61 -5.51
CA LYS A 194 -14.55 -23.97 -5.70
C LYS A 194 -13.68 -25.04 -5.05
N GLN A 195 -12.37 -24.85 -5.05
CA GLN A 195 -11.41 -25.81 -4.51
C GLN A 195 -11.31 -25.74 -2.98
N TYR A 196 -11.27 -24.54 -2.40
CA TYR A 196 -10.99 -24.32 -0.98
C TYR A 196 -12.18 -23.84 -0.16
N GLY A 197 -13.29 -23.43 -0.78
CA GLY A 197 -14.42 -22.77 -0.11
C GLY A 197 -15.10 -23.61 0.99
N THR A 198 -14.94 -24.94 0.98
CA THR A 198 -15.40 -25.82 2.08
C THR A 198 -14.42 -25.93 3.25
N ASP A 199 -13.17 -25.53 3.03
CA ASP A 199 -12.05 -25.74 3.95
C ASP A 199 -11.66 -24.43 4.67
N VAL A 200 -12.27 -23.32 4.28
CA VAL A 200 -11.98 -21.98 4.82
C VAL A 200 -13.20 -21.36 5.47
N GLU A 201 -12.96 -20.50 6.46
CA GLU A 201 -13.99 -19.68 7.11
C GLU A 201 -14.01 -18.25 6.55
N VAL A 202 -12.91 -17.81 5.94
CA VAL A 202 -12.76 -16.46 5.39
C VAL A 202 -12.22 -16.54 3.97
N VAL A 203 -12.81 -15.76 3.07
CA VAL A 203 -12.22 -15.42 1.77
C VAL A 203 -11.84 -13.94 1.82
N LEU A 204 -10.59 -13.67 1.49
CA LEU A 204 -10.04 -12.33 1.38
C LEU A 204 -9.71 -12.08 -0.09
N MET A 205 -10.26 -11.00 -0.64
CA MET A 205 -9.94 -10.52 -1.98
C MET A 205 -9.28 -9.14 -1.87
N SER A 206 -8.06 -9.05 -2.38
CA SER A 206 -7.25 -7.83 -2.32
C SER A 206 -7.17 -7.23 -3.72
N TRP A 207 -7.63 -5.98 -3.89
CA TRP A 207 -7.35 -5.18 -5.08
C TRP A 207 -7.72 -5.89 -6.39
N ALA A 208 -8.99 -6.30 -6.53
CA ALA A 208 -9.46 -6.82 -7.81
C ALA A 208 -9.32 -5.75 -8.91
N PRO A 209 -8.99 -6.13 -10.15
CA PRO A 209 -8.87 -5.16 -11.24
C PRO A 209 -10.27 -4.65 -11.64
N ASP A 210 -10.41 -3.33 -11.69
CA ASP A 210 -11.62 -2.60 -12.13
C ASP A 210 -11.99 -2.81 -13.61
N THR A 211 -11.04 -3.35 -14.39
CA THR A 211 -11.18 -3.66 -15.82
C THR A 211 -11.88 -5.00 -16.10
N SER A 212 -12.29 -5.74 -15.06
CA SER A 212 -12.99 -7.03 -15.17
C SER A 212 -14.12 -7.13 -14.15
N GLU A 213 -15.03 -8.08 -14.33
CA GLU A 213 -16.16 -8.32 -13.41
C GLU A 213 -15.94 -9.55 -12.50
N ILE A 214 -14.68 -9.99 -12.35
CA ILE A 214 -14.34 -11.20 -11.58
C ILE A 214 -14.72 -11.10 -10.10
N ASP A 215 -14.63 -9.90 -9.51
CA ASP A 215 -15.09 -9.60 -8.15
C ASP A 215 -16.59 -9.91 -7.95
N TRP A 216 -17.41 -9.57 -8.94
CA TRP A 216 -18.83 -9.82 -8.94
C TRP A 216 -19.13 -11.30 -9.09
N GLU A 217 -18.40 -12.00 -9.97
CA GLU A 217 -18.51 -13.46 -10.09
C GLU A 217 -18.13 -14.18 -8.79
N VAL A 218 -17.05 -13.74 -8.13
CA VAL A 218 -16.63 -14.21 -6.80
C VAL A 218 -17.75 -14.02 -5.78
N LEU A 219 -18.33 -12.83 -5.68
CA LEU A 219 -19.42 -12.54 -4.75
C LEU A 219 -20.64 -13.43 -5.00
N GLN A 220 -21.04 -13.60 -6.27
CA GLN A 220 -22.18 -14.45 -6.62
C GLN A 220 -21.92 -15.93 -6.30
N LEU A 221 -20.70 -16.42 -6.54
CA LEU A 221 -20.31 -17.78 -6.21
C LEU A 221 -20.37 -18.02 -4.70
N LEU A 222 -19.83 -17.10 -3.89
CA LEU A 222 -19.86 -17.21 -2.43
C LEU A 222 -21.30 -17.20 -1.91
N ARG A 223 -22.14 -16.27 -2.38
CA ARG A 223 -23.56 -16.22 -2.01
C ARG A 223 -24.33 -17.50 -2.35
N ALA A 224 -24.05 -18.09 -3.49
CA ALA A 224 -24.77 -19.27 -3.96
C ALA A 224 -24.33 -20.56 -3.27
N ASN A 225 -23.03 -20.72 -3.02
CA ASN A 225 -22.45 -22.02 -2.68
C ASN A 225 -21.80 -22.05 -1.28
N TYR A 226 -21.38 -20.90 -0.75
CA TYR A 226 -20.61 -20.79 0.50
C TYR A 226 -21.14 -19.64 1.38
N PRO A 227 -22.45 -19.60 1.70
CA PRO A 227 -23.07 -18.45 2.36
C PRO A 227 -22.58 -18.18 3.78
N ASP A 228 -21.93 -19.17 4.41
CA ASP A 228 -21.37 -19.05 5.77
C ASP A 228 -19.92 -18.54 5.79
N VAL A 229 -19.24 -18.50 4.63
CA VAL A 229 -17.88 -17.96 4.52
C VAL A 229 -17.92 -16.44 4.66
N GLU A 230 -17.09 -15.88 5.54
CA GLU A 230 -16.94 -14.43 5.64
C GLU A 230 -16.16 -13.93 4.42
N PHE A 231 -16.76 -13.03 3.65
CA PHE A 231 -16.07 -12.39 2.54
C PHE A 231 -15.55 -11.01 2.94
N LEU A 232 -14.23 -10.83 2.84
CA LEU A 232 -13.53 -9.58 3.09
C LEU A 232 -12.93 -9.06 1.79
N VAL A 233 -13.14 -7.77 1.50
CA VAL A 233 -12.60 -7.11 0.30
C VAL A 233 -11.79 -5.90 0.72
N ILE A 234 -10.56 -5.81 0.21
CA ILE A 234 -9.69 -4.63 0.36
C ILE A 234 -9.67 -3.91 -0.98
N GLY A 235 -10.20 -2.69 -1.01
CA GLY A 235 -10.30 -1.90 -2.24
C GLY A 235 -10.79 -0.47 -2.01
N GLU A 236 -10.76 0.32 -3.07
CA GLU A 236 -11.29 1.67 -3.12
C GLU A 236 -12.68 1.67 -3.75
N LYS A 237 -13.69 1.94 -2.92
CA LYS A 237 -15.08 1.96 -3.38
C LYS A 237 -15.28 3.07 -4.41
N ASP A 238 -15.81 2.71 -5.58
CA ASP A 238 -16.09 3.61 -6.70
C ASP A 238 -14.82 4.33 -7.22
N GLY A 239 -13.64 3.71 -7.04
CA GLY A 239 -12.33 4.25 -7.43
C GLY A 239 -11.53 3.29 -8.31
N ALA A 240 -10.25 3.08 -7.96
CA ALA A 240 -9.27 2.39 -8.80
C ALA A 240 -9.23 0.84 -8.64
N THR A 241 -10.10 0.25 -7.81
CA THR A 241 -10.17 -1.20 -7.63
C THR A 241 -11.60 -1.69 -7.75
N ASP A 242 -11.73 -2.97 -8.09
CA ASP A 242 -12.97 -3.72 -8.26
C ASP A 242 -13.94 -3.08 -9.28
N SER A 243 -14.85 -3.89 -9.81
CA SER A 243 -15.77 -3.45 -10.85
C SER A 243 -16.85 -2.53 -10.31
N ALA A 244 -17.33 -1.63 -11.19
CA ALA A 244 -18.48 -0.80 -10.89
C ALA A 244 -19.73 -1.62 -10.54
N ILE A 245 -19.93 -2.79 -11.18
CA ILE A 245 -21.08 -3.65 -10.88
C ILE A 245 -20.97 -4.24 -9.48
N PHE A 246 -19.77 -4.63 -9.02
CA PHE A 246 -19.56 -5.06 -7.65
C PHE A 246 -19.88 -3.96 -6.65
N TRP A 247 -19.29 -2.77 -6.79
CA TRP A 247 -19.50 -1.68 -5.83
C TRP A 247 -20.95 -1.21 -5.73
N GLN A 248 -21.69 -1.25 -6.84
CA GLN A 248 -23.09 -0.84 -6.87
C GLN A 248 -24.04 -1.86 -6.26
N ASN A 249 -23.68 -3.14 -6.21
CA ASN A 249 -24.59 -4.23 -5.84
C ASN A 249 -24.15 -5.04 -4.60
N ALA A 250 -22.92 -4.87 -4.13
CA ALA A 250 -22.41 -5.49 -2.91
C ALA A 250 -23.00 -4.83 -1.66
N HIS A 251 -23.35 -5.63 -0.63
CA HIS A 251 -23.72 -5.09 0.67
C HIS A 251 -22.48 -4.96 1.54
N LEU A 252 -21.94 -3.75 1.61
CA LEU A 252 -20.69 -3.44 2.31
C LEU A 252 -20.93 -3.09 3.78
N THR A 253 -20.15 -3.67 4.67
CA THR A 253 -19.99 -3.24 6.06
C THR A 253 -18.54 -2.85 6.28
N ASP A 254 -18.30 -1.57 6.58
CA ASP A 254 -16.98 -1.04 6.91
C ASP A 254 -16.43 -1.69 8.19
N LEU A 255 -15.16 -2.13 8.18
CA LEU A 255 -14.47 -2.59 9.38
C LEU A 255 -13.71 -1.43 10.03
N THR A 256 -14.46 -0.49 10.60
CA THR A 256 -13.96 0.85 10.99
C THR A 256 -12.77 0.83 11.95
N GLN A 257 -12.66 -0.19 12.81
CA GLN A 257 -11.51 -0.35 13.70
C GLN A 257 -10.23 -0.65 12.91
N ILE A 258 -10.30 -1.56 11.93
CA ILE A 258 -9.17 -1.90 11.06
C ILE A 258 -8.89 -0.75 10.08
N ASN A 259 -9.93 -0.12 9.51
CA ASN A 259 -9.75 1.00 8.60
C ASN A 259 -9.09 2.22 9.26
N ALA A 260 -9.19 2.38 10.59
CA ALA A 260 -8.52 3.45 11.31
C ALA A 260 -6.98 3.34 11.29
N THR A 261 -6.42 2.16 11.03
CA THR A 261 -4.96 1.95 10.91
C THR A 261 -4.45 2.07 9.47
N ARG A 262 -5.34 2.38 8.52
CA ARG A 262 -5.04 2.56 7.09
C ARG A 262 -5.43 3.97 6.62
N PRO A 263 -4.78 5.03 7.13
CA PRO A 263 -5.06 6.37 6.64
C PRO A 263 -4.68 6.50 5.16
N GLN A 264 -5.47 7.27 4.43
CA GLN A 264 -5.15 7.68 3.07
C GLN A 264 -3.84 8.49 3.08
N PHE A 265 -2.91 8.11 2.21
CA PHE A 265 -1.65 8.84 2.03
C PHE A 265 -1.49 9.41 0.62
N ASP A 266 -2.21 8.87 -0.36
CA ASP A 266 -2.22 9.32 -1.75
C ASP A 266 -3.67 9.46 -2.27
N LEU A 267 -3.87 9.45 -3.59
CA LEU A 267 -5.19 9.64 -4.18
C LEU A 267 -6.16 8.47 -3.97
N ILE A 268 -5.68 7.30 -3.53
CA ILE A 268 -6.48 6.08 -3.40
C ILE A 268 -6.92 5.90 -1.94
N ASP A 269 -8.23 6.00 -1.68
CA ASP A 269 -8.84 5.80 -0.34
C ASP A 269 -9.27 4.34 -0.16
N GLU A 270 -8.28 3.45 -0.13
CA GLU A 270 -8.51 2.01 0.03
C GLU A 270 -8.88 1.60 1.46
N LYS A 271 -9.90 0.74 1.58
CA LYS A 271 -10.45 0.25 2.84
C LYS A 271 -10.73 -1.24 2.78
N ILE A 272 -10.88 -1.85 3.94
CA ILE A 272 -11.41 -3.20 4.08
C ILE A 272 -12.91 -3.18 4.42
N TYR A 273 -13.66 -4.01 3.71
CA TYR A 273 -15.10 -4.20 3.87
C TYR A 273 -15.40 -5.66 4.12
N ARG A 274 -16.34 -5.93 5.04
CA ARG A 274 -17.08 -7.19 5.04
C ARG A 274 -18.20 -7.08 4.01
N VAL A 275 -18.29 -8.08 3.14
CA VAL A 275 -19.22 -8.08 2.02
C VAL A 275 -20.25 -9.20 2.18
N ARG A 276 -21.50 -8.89 1.86
CA ARG A 276 -22.62 -9.83 1.80
C ARG A 276 -23.38 -9.68 0.50
#